data_AF-A0A853D8L9-F1
#
_entry.id   AF-A0A853D8L9-F1
#
_cell.length_a   1.000
_cell.length_b   1.000
_cell.length_c   1.000
_cell.angle_alpha   90.00
_cell.angle_beta   90.00
_cell.angle_gamma   90.00
#
_symmetry.space_group_name_H-M   'P 1'
#
loop_
_entity.id
_entity.type
_entity.pdbx_description
1 polymer ?
#
loop_
_entity_poly.entity_id
_entity_poly.type
_entity_poly.pdbx_seq_one_letter_code
_entity_poly.pdbx_strand_id
1 'polypeptide(L)'
;MSATTPDPKRTLTEGEVEREGLPDWRMLIDRLHASFDTGDFVTAVGLVNAIGRVAEEMDHHPDLDLAYGRLDVRLISHDVDGVTSRDVALARAISESARAAGAIPHPERTSVLELALDSADEAEIRPFWAALLDYDTVQAWGEIQLHDATGRRASIWFQPTEAHDVPRQRWHLDLRIPPEVVHDRIAAAIEAGGELVDDTAAPAFWVLADPQGNRACLTTWQGRE
;
A
#
# COMPACT_ATOMS: atom_id res chain seq x y z
N MET A 1 29.35 -27.03 17.51
CA MET A 1 27.91 -27.00 17.23
C MET A 1 27.72 -26.01 16.11
N SER A 2 27.43 -26.48 14.89
CA SER A 2 27.19 -25.57 13.76
C SER A 2 25.88 -24.85 14.06
N ALA A 3 25.92 -23.55 14.33
CA ALA A 3 24.72 -22.75 14.34
C ALA A 3 24.18 -22.78 12.91
N THR A 4 23.04 -23.46 12.71
CA THR A 4 22.34 -23.44 11.43
C THR A 4 22.02 -21.99 11.12
N THR A 5 22.59 -21.45 10.04
CA THR A 5 22.23 -20.12 9.55
C THR A 5 20.72 -20.10 9.34
N PRO A 6 19.98 -19.14 9.94
CA PRO A 6 18.54 -19.06 9.75
C PRO A 6 18.23 -18.93 8.26
N ASP A 7 17.15 -19.58 7.82
CA ASP A 7 16.67 -19.47 6.43
C ASP A 7 16.40 -17.99 6.09
N PRO A 8 17.07 -17.41 5.07
CA PRO A 8 16.88 -16.01 4.67
C PRO A 8 15.49 -15.71 4.10
N LYS A 9 14.68 -16.74 3.82
CA LYS A 9 13.31 -16.61 3.34
C LYS A 9 12.26 -16.77 4.44
N ARG A 10 12.67 -17.09 5.66
CA ARG A 10 11.73 -17.16 6.79
C ARG A 10 11.22 -15.77 7.12
N THR A 11 9.90 -15.62 7.12
CA THR A 11 9.25 -14.39 7.58
C THR A 11 9.44 -14.20 9.08
N LEU A 12 9.63 -12.94 9.46
CA LEU A 12 9.82 -12.49 10.84
C LEU A 12 8.49 -11.94 11.37
N THR A 13 8.20 -12.23 12.62
CA THR A 13 7.11 -11.58 13.36
C THR A 13 7.50 -10.17 13.79
N GLU A 14 6.53 -9.32 14.13
CA GLU A 14 6.79 -7.96 14.66
C GLU A 14 7.73 -7.98 15.87
N GLY A 15 7.51 -8.89 16.82
CA GLY A 15 8.38 -9.03 17.98
C GLY A 15 9.78 -9.57 17.66
N GLU A 16 9.97 -10.25 16.52
CA GLU A 16 11.31 -10.59 16.01
C GLU A 16 12.02 -9.38 15.44
N VAL A 17 11.32 -8.60 14.61
CA VAL A 17 11.84 -7.35 14.04
C VAL A 17 12.16 -6.33 15.13
N GLU A 18 11.33 -6.18 16.15
CA GLU A 18 11.60 -5.24 17.25
C GLU A 18 12.92 -5.57 17.97
N ARG A 19 13.21 -6.85 18.17
CA ARG A 19 14.46 -7.31 18.79
C ARG A 19 15.71 -7.05 17.96
N GLU A 20 15.56 -6.81 16.65
CA GLU A 20 16.67 -6.41 15.79
C GLU A 20 17.15 -4.98 16.10
N GLY A 21 16.34 -4.14 16.76
CA GLY A 21 16.77 -2.80 17.17
C GLY A 21 17.08 -1.90 15.98
N LEU A 22 16.06 -1.59 15.18
CA LEU A 22 16.14 -0.72 14.02
C LEU A 22 15.54 0.67 14.36
N PRO A 23 16.33 1.63 14.88
CA PRO A 23 15.78 2.88 15.43
C PRO A 23 15.06 3.74 14.38
N ASP A 24 15.53 3.71 13.13
CA ASP A 24 15.02 4.52 12.03
C ASP A 24 13.79 3.89 11.35
N TRP A 25 13.46 2.64 11.68
CA TRP A 25 12.47 1.84 10.98
C TRP A 25 11.29 1.47 11.86
N ARG A 26 10.11 1.37 11.26
CA ARG A 26 8.90 0.82 11.90
C ARG A 26 8.38 -0.34 11.08
N MET A 27 8.09 -1.46 11.73
CA MET A 27 7.29 -2.50 11.12
C MET A 27 5.84 -2.04 11.17
N LEU A 28 5.23 -1.88 10.01
CA LEU A 28 3.84 -1.52 9.86
C LEU A 28 3.23 -2.57 8.94
N ILE A 29 2.32 -3.39 9.50
CA ILE A 29 1.67 -4.50 8.80
C ILE A 29 2.72 -5.51 8.32
N ASP A 30 3.04 -5.52 7.03
CA ASP A 30 3.85 -6.53 6.33
C ASP A 30 5.24 -6.01 5.92
N ARG A 31 5.59 -4.76 6.24
CA ARG A 31 6.80 -4.10 5.73
C ARG A 31 7.55 -3.34 6.79
N LEU A 32 8.84 -3.13 6.56
CA LEU A 32 9.60 -2.11 7.27
C LEU A 32 9.46 -0.78 6.54
N HIS A 33 9.19 0.29 7.28
CA HIS A 33 9.06 1.65 6.78
C HIS A 33 10.10 2.57 7.43
N ALA A 34 10.72 3.43 6.63
CA ALA A 34 11.53 4.55 7.09
C ALA A 34 11.23 5.81 6.28
N SER A 35 11.31 6.97 6.92
CA SER A 35 11.20 8.29 6.27
C SER A 35 12.45 9.08 6.62
N PHE A 36 13.14 9.61 5.61
CA PHE A 36 14.34 10.42 5.78
C PHE A 36 14.11 11.84 5.26
N ASP A 37 14.33 12.84 6.11
CA ASP A 37 14.45 14.24 5.69
C ASP A 37 15.85 14.48 5.14
N THR A 38 15.91 14.92 3.89
CA THR A 38 17.16 15.14 3.13
C THR A 38 17.43 16.63 2.89
N GLY A 39 16.52 17.51 3.33
CA GLY A 39 16.61 18.97 3.18
C GLY A 39 16.42 19.50 1.76
N ASP A 40 16.99 18.84 0.75
CA ASP A 40 16.92 19.21 -0.66
C ASP A 40 16.87 18.01 -1.60
N PHE A 41 16.51 18.26 -2.86
CA PHE A 41 16.32 17.21 -3.85
C PHE A 41 17.62 16.55 -4.33
N VAL A 42 18.76 17.26 -4.33
CA VAL A 42 20.05 16.71 -4.78
C VAL A 42 20.56 15.70 -3.76
N THR A 43 20.46 16.03 -2.47
CA THR A 43 20.76 15.13 -1.36
C THR A 43 19.86 13.89 -1.40
N ALA A 44 18.57 14.07 -1.67
CA ALA A 44 17.62 12.96 -1.82
C ALA A 44 17.99 12.01 -2.97
N VAL A 45 18.31 12.54 -4.16
CA VAL A 45 18.79 11.73 -5.30
C VAL A 45 20.13 11.04 -4.98
N GLY A 46 21.03 11.73 -4.28
CA GLY A 46 22.29 11.15 -3.82
C GLY A 46 22.08 9.95 -2.91
N LEU A 47 21.13 10.04 -1.98
CA LEU A 47 20.75 8.94 -1.09
C LEU A 47 20.10 7.79 -1.87
N VAL A 48 19.18 8.07 -2.80
CA VAL A 48 18.59 7.04 -3.69
C VAL A 48 19.69 6.27 -4.43
N ASN A 49 20.68 6.97 -4.99
CA ASN A 49 21.80 6.33 -5.68
C ASN A 49 22.67 5.46 -4.74
N ALA A 50 22.86 5.88 -3.49
CA ALA A 50 23.58 5.10 -2.50
C ALA A 50 22.83 3.82 -2.12
N ILE A 51 21.52 3.95 -1.84
CA ILE A 51 20.64 2.82 -1.57
C ILE A 51 20.61 1.85 -2.74
N GLY A 52 20.49 2.35 -3.99
CA GLY A 52 20.46 1.51 -5.18
C GLY A 52 21.71 0.64 -5.35
N ARG A 53 22.91 1.17 -5.03
CA ARG A 53 24.15 0.37 -5.06
C ARG A 53 24.15 -0.73 -4.01
N VAL A 54 23.79 -0.40 -2.78
CA VAL A 54 23.75 -1.36 -1.66
C VAL A 54 22.69 -2.44 -1.91
N ALA A 55 21.51 -2.05 -2.39
CA ALA A 55 20.44 -2.97 -2.76
C ALA A 55 20.90 -3.98 -3.82
N GLU A 56 21.60 -3.51 -4.86
CA GLU A 56 22.14 -4.37 -5.91
C GLU A 56 23.25 -5.29 -5.40
N GLU A 57 24.15 -4.79 -4.56
CA GLU A 57 25.19 -5.61 -3.92
C GLU A 57 24.59 -6.73 -3.04
N MET A 58 23.39 -6.50 -2.49
CA MET A 58 22.68 -7.43 -1.63
C MET A 58 21.65 -8.30 -2.36
N ASP A 59 21.43 -8.09 -3.67
CA ASP A 59 20.36 -8.73 -4.46
C ASP A 59 18.99 -8.68 -3.76
N HIS A 60 18.68 -7.51 -3.20
CA HIS A 60 17.43 -7.25 -2.48
C HIS A 60 17.06 -5.78 -2.62
N HIS A 61 15.89 -5.47 -3.16
CA HIS A 61 15.56 -4.11 -3.60
C HIS A 61 14.43 -3.49 -2.76
N PRO A 62 14.56 -2.21 -2.34
CA PRO A 62 13.50 -1.48 -1.65
C PRO A 62 12.49 -0.85 -2.63
N ASP A 63 11.30 -0.55 -2.13
CA ASP A 63 10.42 0.44 -2.74
C ASP A 63 10.80 1.84 -2.24
N LEU A 64 10.98 2.79 -3.14
CA LEU A 64 11.41 4.17 -2.84
C LEU A 64 10.39 5.20 -3.35
N ASP A 65 9.98 6.12 -2.47
CA ASP A 65 9.22 7.32 -2.85
C ASP A 65 10.07 8.58 -2.61
N LEU A 66 10.47 9.22 -3.70
CA LEU A 66 11.35 10.39 -3.71
C LEU A 66 10.51 11.66 -3.87
N ALA A 67 10.53 12.52 -2.87
CA ALA A 67 9.92 13.83 -2.88
C ALA A 67 10.95 14.95 -2.63
N TYR A 68 10.53 16.21 -2.77
CA TYR A 68 11.40 17.36 -2.50
C TYR A 68 11.82 17.38 -1.02
N GLY A 69 13.09 17.09 -0.75
CA GLY A 69 13.64 17.06 0.62
C GLY A 69 13.21 15.85 1.45
N ARG A 70 12.61 14.82 0.86
CA ARG A 70 12.17 13.62 1.60
C ARG A 70 12.37 12.35 0.78
N LEU A 71 12.78 11.27 1.44
CA LEU A 71 12.80 9.93 0.88
C LEU A 71 12.09 8.97 1.82
N ASP A 72 11.00 8.37 1.36
CA ASP A 72 10.32 7.29 2.06
C ASP A 72 10.79 5.94 1.48
N VAL A 73 11.08 4.99 2.36
CA VAL A 73 11.65 3.68 2.01
C VAL A 73 10.79 2.58 2.62
N ARG A 74 10.47 1.57 1.82
CA ARG A 74 9.76 0.37 2.27
C ARG A 74 10.52 -0.88 1.89
N LEU A 75 10.52 -1.87 2.79
CA LEU A 75 11.20 -3.15 2.60
C LEU A 75 10.25 -4.31 2.87
N ILE A 76 10.21 -5.23 1.92
CA ILE A 76 9.57 -6.53 2.00
C ILE A 76 10.37 -7.53 1.15
N SER A 77 10.33 -8.80 1.53
CA SER A 77 10.74 -9.88 0.65
C SER A 77 9.59 -10.31 -0.24
N HIS A 78 9.48 -9.71 -1.44
CA HIS A 78 8.39 -9.95 -2.39
C HIS A 78 8.17 -11.43 -2.75
N ASP A 79 9.23 -12.25 -2.71
CA ASP A 79 9.15 -13.67 -3.06
C ASP A 79 8.48 -14.55 -1.98
N VAL A 80 8.31 -14.01 -0.76
CA VAL A 80 7.64 -14.67 0.36
C VAL A 80 6.58 -13.80 1.05
N ASP A 81 6.29 -12.64 0.47
CA ASP A 81 5.28 -11.68 0.92
C ASP A 81 5.36 -11.36 2.42
N GLY A 82 6.57 -10.98 2.89
CA GLY A 82 6.77 -10.55 4.27
C GLY A 82 8.19 -10.11 4.58
N VAL A 83 8.40 -9.56 5.78
CA VAL A 83 9.72 -9.13 6.27
C VAL A 83 10.56 -10.36 6.62
N THR A 84 11.77 -10.44 6.09
CA THR A 84 12.77 -11.48 6.40
C THR A 84 14.05 -10.88 6.97
N SER A 85 15.05 -11.73 7.24
CA SER A 85 16.38 -11.25 7.63
C SER A 85 17.08 -10.44 6.53
N ARG A 86 16.70 -10.61 5.25
CA ARG A 86 17.20 -9.80 4.13
C ARG A 86 16.78 -8.34 4.25
N ASP A 87 15.51 -8.13 4.59
CA ASP A 87 14.95 -6.79 4.83
C ASP A 87 15.64 -6.11 6.01
N VAL A 88 15.85 -6.83 7.12
CA VAL A 88 16.57 -6.32 8.28
C VAL A 88 18.01 -5.94 7.92
N ALA A 89 18.72 -6.76 7.14
CA ALA A 89 20.09 -6.48 6.72
C ALA A 89 20.14 -5.21 5.84
N LEU A 90 19.23 -5.11 4.85
CA LEU A 90 19.17 -3.96 3.96
C LEU A 90 18.75 -2.68 4.71
N ALA A 91 17.81 -2.77 5.64
CA ALA A 91 17.39 -1.65 6.50
C ALA A 91 18.58 -1.00 7.21
N ARG A 92 19.49 -1.82 7.78
CA ARG A 92 20.70 -1.32 8.44
C ARG A 92 21.64 -0.63 7.47
N ALA A 93 21.83 -1.18 6.28
CA ALA A 93 22.72 -0.61 5.27
C ALA A 93 22.16 0.69 4.66
N ILE A 94 20.84 0.80 4.56
CA ILE A 94 20.14 2.03 4.18
C ILE A 94 20.29 3.10 5.27
N SER A 95 20.09 2.75 6.55
CA SER A 95 20.34 3.66 7.68
C SER A 95 21.78 4.19 7.69
N GLU A 96 22.76 3.34 7.37
CA GLU A 96 24.17 3.76 7.20
C GLU A 96 24.32 4.78 6.07
N SER A 97 23.72 4.51 4.92
CA SER A 97 23.76 5.40 3.75
C SER A 97 23.09 6.74 4.04
N ALA A 98 21.95 6.73 4.74
CA ALA A 98 21.23 7.93 5.17
C ALA A 98 22.08 8.78 6.11
N ARG A 99 22.71 8.16 7.12
CA ARG A 99 23.61 8.85 8.04
C ARG A 99 24.82 9.45 7.32
N ALA A 100 25.41 8.73 6.36
CA ALA A 100 26.53 9.22 5.56
C ALA A 100 26.14 10.41 4.67
N ALA A 101 24.89 10.44 4.19
CA ALA A 101 24.33 11.55 3.42
C ALA A 101 23.86 12.73 4.29
N GLY A 102 23.89 12.60 5.62
CA GLY A 102 23.36 13.62 6.54
C GLY A 102 21.84 13.69 6.59
N ALA A 103 21.15 12.68 6.06
CA ALA A 103 19.70 12.61 6.10
C ALA A 103 19.21 12.25 7.51
N ILE A 104 18.16 12.92 7.97
CA ILE A 104 17.62 12.78 9.33
C ILE A 104 16.44 11.81 9.31
N PRO A 105 16.48 10.70 10.06
CA PRO A 105 15.36 9.76 10.13
C PRO A 105 14.20 10.37 10.93
N HIS A 106 12.98 10.16 10.45
CA HIS A 106 11.73 10.57 11.06
C HIS A 106 10.76 9.38 11.19
N PRO A 107 11.08 8.37 12.01
CA PRO A 107 10.23 7.19 12.16
C PRO A 107 8.86 7.51 12.77
N GLU A 108 8.72 8.64 13.47
CA GLU A 108 7.44 9.12 13.97
C GLU A 108 6.48 9.60 12.87
N ARG A 109 6.97 9.78 11.64
CA ARG A 109 6.17 10.20 10.48
C ARG A 109 5.66 9.04 9.65
N THR A 110 6.11 7.80 9.90
CA THR A 110 5.66 6.64 9.15
C THR A 110 4.27 6.20 9.61
N SER A 111 3.36 5.98 8.67
CA SER A 111 2.06 5.39 8.92
C SER A 111 1.59 4.62 7.68
N VAL A 112 0.72 3.64 7.90
CA VAL A 112 -0.02 2.96 6.84
C VAL A 112 -1.50 3.10 7.14
N LEU A 113 -2.29 3.38 6.12
CA LEU A 113 -3.74 3.42 6.18
C LEU A 113 -4.28 2.20 5.45
N GLU A 114 -5.20 1.49 6.09
CA GLU A 114 -5.98 0.41 5.48
C GLU A 114 -7.47 0.74 5.62
N LEU A 115 -8.27 0.25 4.68
CA LEU A 115 -9.72 0.33 4.74
C LEU A 115 -10.28 -1.05 5.06
N ALA A 116 -10.92 -1.17 6.23
CA ALA A 116 -11.69 -2.35 6.60
C ALA A 116 -13.11 -2.21 6.05
N LEU A 117 -13.54 -3.13 5.19
CA LEU A 117 -14.92 -3.23 4.75
C LEU A 117 -15.61 -4.36 5.49
N ASP A 118 -16.57 -4.01 6.33
CA ASP A 118 -17.43 -4.98 7.00
C ASP A 118 -18.27 -5.72 5.95
N SER A 119 -18.15 -7.03 5.88
CA SER A 119 -18.90 -7.85 4.92
C SER A 119 -19.33 -9.19 5.51
N ALA A 120 -20.57 -9.59 5.19
CA ALA A 120 -21.09 -10.92 5.49
C ALA A 120 -20.63 -11.98 4.48
N ASP A 121 -20.22 -11.53 3.29
CA ASP A 121 -19.67 -12.36 2.22
C ASP A 121 -18.69 -11.50 1.39
N GLU A 122 -17.39 -11.62 1.68
CA GLU A 122 -16.37 -10.85 0.97
C GLU A 122 -16.33 -11.20 -0.52
N ALA A 123 -16.60 -12.46 -0.88
CA ALA A 123 -16.48 -12.93 -2.25
C ALA A 123 -17.56 -12.30 -3.16
N GLU A 124 -18.66 -11.84 -2.58
CA GLU A 124 -19.72 -11.10 -3.26
C GLU A 124 -19.26 -9.69 -3.66
N ILE A 125 -18.58 -8.95 -2.76
CA ILE A 125 -18.23 -7.54 -2.99
C ILE A 125 -16.80 -7.32 -3.48
N ARG A 126 -15.89 -8.26 -3.22
CA ARG A 126 -14.46 -8.12 -3.55
C ARG A 126 -14.21 -7.89 -5.04
N PRO A 127 -14.85 -8.62 -5.98
CA PRO A 127 -14.64 -8.38 -7.41
C PRO A 127 -14.96 -6.94 -7.82
N PHE A 128 -16.03 -6.36 -7.26
CA PHE A 128 -16.39 -4.97 -7.50
C PHE A 128 -15.28 -4.02 -7.04
N TRP A 129 -14.79 -4.16 -5.81
CA TRP A 129 -13.76 -3.27 -5.27
C TRP A 129 -12.41 -3.43 -6.00
N ALA A 130 -12.06 -4.66 -6.39
CA ALA A 130 -10.87 -4.93 -7.21
C ALA A 130 -10.95 -4.21 -8.55
N ALA A 131 -12.08 -4.35 -9.26
CA ALA A 131 -12.33 -3.70 -10.54
C ALA A 131 -12.34 -2.18 -10.40
N LEU A 132 -13.11 -1.64 -9.44
CA LEU A 132 -13.27 -0.20 -9.23
C LEU A 132 -11.92 0.50 -8.93
N LEU A 133 -11.09 -0.11 -8.09
CA LEU A 133 -9.84 0.51 -7.62
C LEU A 133 -8.61 0.18 -8.49
N ASP A 134 -8.70 -0.79 -9.40
CA ASP A 134 -7.55 -1.38 -10.10
C ASP A 134 -6.59 -2.11 -9.15
N TYR A 135 -7.16 -2.90 -8.23
CA TYR A 135 -6.38 -3.58 -7.20
C TYR A 135 -6.24 -5.07 -7.49
N ASP A 136 -5.10 -5.61 -7.09
CA ASP A 136 -4.82 -7.04 -7.14
C ASP A 136 -5.39 -7.74 -5.90
N THR A 137 -5.93 -8.94 -6.09
CA THR A 137 -6.31 -9.80 -4.96
C THR A 137 -5.07 -10.52 -4.43
N VAL A 138 -4.80 -10.36 -3.14
CA VAL A 138 -3.67 -11.00 -2.46
C VAL A 138 -4.15 -11.85 -1.28
N GLN A 139 -3.40 -12.90 -0.97
CA GLN A 139 -3.63 -13.72 0.22
C GLN A 139 -2.54 -13.37 1.24
N ALA A 140 -2.90 -12.57 2.24
CA ALA A 140 -1.98 -12.10 3.27
C ALA A 140 -2.55 -12.46 4.64
N TRP A 141 -1.70 -12.94 5.56
CA TRP A 141 -2.09 -13.23 6.96
C TRP A 141 -3.28 -14.20 7.13
N GLY A 142 -3.53 -15.07 6.15
CA GLY A 142 -4.67 -15.99 6.16
C GLY A 142 -5.99 -15.37 5.72
N GLU A 143 -5.97 -14.12 5.26
CA GLU A 143 -7.13 -13.38 4.77
C GLU A 143 -6.92 -12.98 3.31
N ILE A 144 -8.03 -12.73 2.61
CA ILE A 144 -8.00 -12.17 1.26
C ILE A 144 -8.07 -10.64 1.39
N GLN A 145 -7.18 -9.95 0.70
CA GLN A 145 -7.10 -8.49 0.68
C GLN A 145 -7.00 -7.98 -0.76
N LEU A 146 -7.23 -6.69 -0.95
CA LEU A 146 -7.01 -5.98 -2.20
C LEU A 146 -5.90 -4.95 -2.03
N HIS A 147 -4.87 -5.06 -2.86
CA HIS A 147 -3.68 -4.21 -2.80
C HIS A 147 -3.53 -3.39 -4.09
N ASP A 148 -3.10 -2.15 -3.94
CA ASP A 148 -2.68 -1.32 -5.06
C ASP A 148 -1.36 -1.86 -5.62
N ALA A 149 -1.30 -2.15 -6.92
CA ALA A 149 -0.10 -2.66 -7.57
C ALA A 149 1.13 -1.75 -7.40
N THR A 150 0.91 -0.44 -7.19
CA THR A 150 1.99 0.53 -6.94
C THR A 150 2.39 0.67 -5.46
N GLY A 151 1.61 0.06 -4.56
CA GLY A 151 1.77 0.13 -3.12
C GLY A 151 1.56 1.53 -2.54
N ARG A 152 0.96 2.48 -3.28
CA ARG A 152 0.83 3.89 -2.84
C ARG A 152 -0.49 4.18 -2.17
N ARG A 153 -1.54 3.45 -2.53
CA ARG A 153 -2.89 3.64 -2.03
C ARG A 153 -3.19 2.65 -0.90
N ALA A 154 -4.14 3.00 -0.03
CA ALA A 154 -4.56 2.16 1.09
C ALA A 154 -5.06 0.79 0.58
N SER A 155 -4.65 -0.28 1.26
CA SER A 155 -5.20 -1.63 1.06
C SER A 155 -6.66 -1.68 1.49
N ILE A 156 -7.39 -2.67 0.97
CA ILE A 156 -8.70 -3.06 1.49
C ILE A 156 -8.60 -4.47 2.05
N TRP A 157 -9.13 -4.66 3.24
CA TRP A 157 -9.39 -5.98 3.81
C TRP A 157 -10.86 -6.09 4.23
N PHE A 158 -11.36 -7.31 4.32
CA PHE A 158 -12.77 -7.57 4.56
C PHE A 158 -12.97 -8.10 5.98
N GLN A 159 -13.60 -7.28 6.83
CA GLN A 159 -13.91 -7.63 8.21
C GLN A 159 -15.18 -8.51 8.22
N PRO A 160 -15.11 -9.78 8.67
CA PRO A 160 -16.28 -10.63 8.72
C PRO A 160 -17.33 -10.09 9.70
N THR A 161 -18.58 -9.97 9.26
CA THR A 161 -19.72 -9.57 10.09
C THR A 161 -20.97 -10.39 9.78
N GLU A 162 -22.01 -10.27 10.61
CA GLU A 162 -23.33 -10.80 10.26
C GLU A 162 -24.00 -9.90 9.21
N ALA A 163 -24.84 -10.49 8.35
CA ALA A 163 -25.63 -9.71 7.40
C ALA A 163 -26.54 -8.71 8.14
N HIS A 164 -26.53 -7.46 7.67
CA HIS A 164 -27.35 -6.38 8.23
C HIS A 164 -27.77 -5.40 7.14
N ASP A 165 -28.74 -4.53 7.46
CA ASP A 165 -29.16 -3.47 6.55
C ASP A 165 -28.01 -2.49 6.26
N VAL A 166 -27.95 -1.98 5.03
CA VAL A 166 -26.93 -1.03 4.60
C VAL A 166 -27.12 0.30 5.35
N PRO A 167 -26.16 0.72 6.20
CA PRO A 167 -26.29 1.97 6.93
C PRO A 167 -26.14 3.16 5.98
N ARG A 168 -26.68 4.32 6.39
CA ARG A 168 -26.45 5.56 5.64
C ARG A 168 -24.96 5.94 5.71
N GLN A 169 -24.29 5.80 4.58
CA GLN A 169 -22.90 6.22 4.40
C GLN A 169 -22.74 7.75 4.57
N ARG A 170 -21.78 8.16 5.40
CA ARG A 170 -21.49 9.58 5.73
C ARG A 170 -20.17 10.10 5.15
N TRP A 171 -19.36 9.22 4.58
CA TRP A 171 -18.08 9.47 3.94
C TRP A 171 -18.02 8.62 2.67
N HIS A 172 -17.35 9.03 1.62
CA HIS A 172 -17.24 8.26 0.39
C HIS A 172 -15.81 8.29 -0.13
N LEU A 173 -15.44 7.24 -0.88
CA LEU A 173 -14.16 7.15 -1.55
C LEU A 173 -14.29 7.80 -2.92
N ASP A 174 -13.54 8.87 -3.17
CA ASP A 174 -13.44 9.49 -4.49
C ASP A 174 -12.16 9.00 -5.17
N LEU A 175 -12.30 8.15 -6.19
CA LEU A 175 -11.19 7.77 -7.04
C LEU A 175 -11.18 8.67 -8.28
N ARG A 176 -10.19 9.57 -8.34
CA ARG A 176 -9.98 10.41 -9.52
C ARG A 176 -9.13 9.69 -10.56
N ILE A 177 -9.71 9.48 -11.74
CA ILE A 177 -9.06 8.71 -12.82
C ILE A 177 -9.01 9.50 -14.13
N PRO A 178 -8.13 9.12 -15.07
CA PRO A 178 -8.10 9.72 -16.39
C PRO A 178 -9.45 9.54 -17.11
N PRO A 179 -9.98 10.57 -17.80
CA PRO A 179 -11.25 10.47 -18.52
C PRO A 179 -11.30 9.34 -19.55
N GLU A 180 -10.18 9.00 -20.17
CA GLU A 180 -10.08 7.97 -21.19
C GLU A 180 -10.33 6.54 -20.67
N VAL A 181 -10.23 6.30 -19.36
CA VAL A 181 -10.44 4.97 -18.76
C VAL A 181 -11.72 4.88 -17.91
N VAL A 182 -12.44 6.00 -17.71
CA VAL A 182 -13.56 6.02 -16.74
C VAL A 182 -14.71 5.10 -17.14
N HIS A 183 -15.06 5.04 -18.43
CA HIS A 183 -16.16 4.21 -18.89
C HIS A 183 -15.83 2.72 -18.83
N ASP A 184 -14.60 2.34 -19.18
CA ASP A 184 -14.11 0.96 -19.05
C ASP A 184 -14.09 0.54 -17.57
N ARG A 185 -13.69 1.46 -16.68
CA ARG A 185 -13.70 1.23 -15.23
C ARG A 185 -15.10 1.04 -14.68
N ILE A 186 -16.06 1.85 -15.10
CA ILE A 186 -17.48 1.70 -14.73
C ILE A 186 -18.00 0.35 -15.23
N ALA A 187 -17.74 0.01 -16.49
CA ALA A 187 -18.21 -1.25 -17.08
C ALA A 187 -17.66 -2.46 -16.34
N ALA A 188 -16.36 -2.47 -16.00
CA ALA A 188 -15.73 -3.56 -15.24
C ALA A 188 -16.33 -3.70 -13.83
N ALA A 189 -16.60 -2.58 -13.15
CA ALA A 189 -17.24 -2.62 -11.83
C ALA A 189 -18.67 -3.16 -11.89
N ILE A 190 -19.44 -2.81 -12.93
CA ILE A 190 -20.80 -3.35 -13.16
C ILE A 190 -20.74 -4.84 -13.50
N GLU A 191 -19.82 -5.26 -14.38
CA GLU A 191 -19.61 -6.68 -14.71
C GLU A 191 -19.25 -7.50 -13.47
N ALA A 192 -18.53 -6.90 -12.53
CA ALA A 192 -18.17 -7.49 -11.24
C ALA A 192 -19.31 -7.47 -10.20
N GLY A 193 -20.55 -7.18 -10.60
CA GLY A 193 -21.75 -7.22 -9.77
C GLY A 193 -22.18 -5.87 -9.18
N GLY A 194 -21.46 -4.79 -9.47
CA GLY A 194 -21.82 -3.45 -9.01
C GLY A 194 -23.00 -2.82 -9.74
N GLU A 195 -23.51 -1.73 -9.16
CA GLU A 195 -24.58 -0.91 -9.73
C GLU A 195 -24.08 0.53 -9.95
N LEU A 196 -24.43 1.13 -11.11
CA LEU A 196 -24.31 2.58 -11.30
C LEU A 196 -25.51 3.26 -10.65
N VAL A 197 -25.28 3.94 -9.54
CA VAL A 197 -26.31 4.55 -8.69
C VAL A 197 -26.68 5.96 -9.16
N ASP A 198 -25.70 6.74 -9.62
CA ASP A 198 -25.91 8.13 -10.05
C ASP A 198 -24.86 8.54 -11.09
N ASP A 199 -25.31 9.07 -12.22
CA ASP A 199 -24.50 9.64 -13.29
C ASP A 199 -24.95 11.06 -13.68
N THR A 200 -25.83 11.68 -12.89
CA THR A 200 -26.42 12.99 -13.20
C THR A 200 -25.40 14.11 -13.23
N ALA A 201 -24.26 13.92 -12.58
CA ALA A 201 -23.12 14.84 -12.55
C ALA A 201 -21.99 14.46 -13.52
N ALA A 202 -22.20 13.50 -14.42
CA ALA A 202 -21.24 13.19 -15.48
C ALA A 202 -20.98 14.43 -16.37
N PRO A 203 -19.74 14.65 -16.84
CA PRO A 203 -18.57 13.79 -16.69
C PRO A 203 -17.74 14.04 -15.41
N ALA A 204 -18.21 14.88 -14.49
CA ALA A 204 -17.45 15.24 -13.30
C ALA A 204 -17.31 14.06 -12.33
N PHE A 205 -18.39 13.31 -12.08
CA PHE A 205 -18.35 12.06 -11.33
C PHE A 205 -19.55 11.15 -11.58
N TRP A 206 -19.36 9.88 -11.21
CA TRP A 206 -20.35 8.81 -11.16
C TRP A 206 -20.29 8.16 -9.78
N VAL A 207 -21.44 7.74 -9.26
CA VAL A 207 -21.55 6.97 -8.01
C VAL A 207 -21.87 5.53 -8.34
N LEU A 208 -21.05 4.60 -7.84
CA LEU A 208 -21.30 3.17 -7.94
C LEU A 208 -21.52 2.57 -6.56
N ALA A 209 -22.24 1.45 -6.50
CA ALA A 209 -22.41 0.63 -5.31
C ALA A 209 -21.93 -0.81 -5.56
N ASP A 210 -21.34 -1.42 -4.53
CA ASP A 210 -21.14 -2.86 -4.48
C ASP A 210 -22.48 -3.61 -4.22
N PRO A 211 -22.52 -4.95 -4.35
CA PRO A 211 -23.73 -5.73 -4.06
C PRO A 211 -24.33 -5.56 -2.66
N GLN A 212 -23.52 -5.14 -1.68
CA GLN A 212 -23.95 -4.87 -0.31
C GLN A 212 -24.26 -3.38 -0.08
N GLY A 213 -24.34 -2.59 -1.15
CA GLY A 213 -24.77 -1.19 -1.13
C GLY A 213 -23.71 -0.18 -0.67
N ASN A 214 -22.46 -0.59 -0.45
CA ASN A 214 -21.37 0.33 -0.14
C ASN A 214 -21.02 1.15 -1.39
N ARG A 215 -20.88 2.47 -1.24
CA ARG A 215 -20.73 3.38 -2.38
C ARG A 215 -19.34 3.99 -2.49
N ALA A 216 -18.92 4.20 -3.73
CA ALA A 216 -17.72 4.97 -4.07
C ALA A 216 -17.94 5.73 -5.37
N CYS A 217 -17.15 6.78 -5.57
CA CYS A 217 -17.25 7.64 -6.73
C CYS A 217 -16.04 7.45 -7.65
N LEU A 218 -16.31 7.37 -8.95
CA LEU A 218 -15.29 7.62 -9.96
C LEU A 218 -15.41 9.08 -10.39
N THR A 219 -14.30 9.80 -10.35
CA THR A 219 -14.28 11.25 -10.63
C THR A 219 -13.30 11.56 -11.74
N THR A 220 -13.61 12.56 -12.57
CA THR A 220 -12.66 13.11 -13.54
C THR A 220 -12.49 14.61 -13.33
N TRP A 221 -11.54 15.20 -14.06
CA TRP A 221 -11.36 16.65 -14.07
C TRP A 221 -12.38 17.38 -14.96
N GLN A 222 -13.08 16.67 -15.84
CA GLN A 222 -14.01 17.27 -16.80
C GLN A 222 -15.28 17.77 -16.11
N GLY A 223 -15.88 18.85 -16.62
CA GLY A 223 -17.16 19.36 -16.11
C GLY A 223 -17.12 19.99 -14.72
N ARG A 224 -15.94 20.42 -14.25
CA ARG A 224 -15.73 21.03 -12.92
C ARG A 224 -15.34 22.52 -12.96
N GLU A 225 -15.51 23.15 -14.12
CA GLU A 225 -15.37 24.61 -14.30
C GLU A 225 -16.68 25.35 -14.00
#